data_AF-A0A959CJN6-F1
#
_entry.id   AF-A0A959CJN6-F1
#
_cell.length_a   1.000
_cell.length_b   1.000
_cell.length_c   1.000
_cell.angle_alpha   90.00
_cell.angle_beta   90.00
_cell.angle_gamma   90.00
#
_symmetry.space_group_name_H-M   'P 1'
#
loop_
_entity.id
_entity.type
_entity.pdbx_description
1 polymer ?
#
loop_
_entity_poly.entity_id
_entity_poly.type
_entity_poly.pdbx_seq_one_letter_code
_entity_poly.pdbx_strand_id
1 'polypeptide(L)'
;MIIKDETRRQRRRAGGIIAAVLGLGLVFLLGFALRPYQHAYQDLPEGAVYCGAEQARGGRLVNQGREFGDDSVRSSAHARNGRYSCYLPASEQPVYGFDFELDNPAPGTAYRASAWRLKNPYNVGILAVQVEGESADYKQENISVESDGKGWEKLEIRFFIPYGKKTERVRVFVYGGGSGEAYFDDFLIERIAAPEDAFRPEVLNLRVKKEAMDILERKREEALRAGILESGANDWVEAELEGDSSGPLPVDIRLKGDWLDHLQGDKWSFRVKMKGANAWRRMRSFSLHTPRARYFLHEWLLHQLWEKEDVLTTRYDFVELRLNGRSLGIYAYEEHFDKQAVEFRRRREGPILKFSEDGHWKAIGRQLSHHGYVHPHGKHAALDWQSAPVEAFQENDYQPGTPLYNAYLEGVTLMQQFRLRQAAPEDAFDLLR
;
A
#
# COMPACT_ATOMS: atom_id res chain seq x y z
N MET A 1 18.94 27.20 -94.64
CA MET A 1 18.02 26.40 -93.81
C MET A 1 18.73 26.06 -92.50
N ILE A 2 18.46 26.83 -91.44
CA ILE A 2 19.10 26.64 -90.12
C ILE A 2 18.24 25.65 -89.34
N ILE A 3 18.67 24.40 -89.24
CA ILE A 3 17.99 23.39 -88.42
C ILE A 3 18.28 23.71 -86.96
N LYS A 4 17.30 24.28 -86.25
CA LYS A 4 17.36 24.46 -84.79
C LYS A 4 17.34 23.08 -84.15
N ASP A 5 18.45 22.72 -83.51
CA ASP A 5 18.58 21.49 -82.75
C ASP A 5 17.77 21.57 -81.44
N GLU A 6 16.47 21.28 -81.53
CA GLU A 6 15.55 21.20 -80.39
C GLU A 6 15.93 20.07 -79.41
N THR A 7 16.68 19.06 -79.87
CA THR A 7 17.05 17.91 -79.05
C THR A 7 18.06 18.27 -77.96
N ARG A 8 18.95 19.25 -78.21
CA ARG A 8 19.90 19.75 -77.21
C ARG A 8 19.21 20.48 -76.04
N ARG A 9 18.11 21.17 -76.31
CA ARG A 9 17.32 21.89 -75.30
C ARG A 9 16.49 20.92 -74.45
N GLN A 10 15.93 19.87 -75.06
CA GLN A 10 15.27 18.78 -74.34
C GLN A 10 16.24 17.99 -73.45
N ARG A 11 17.44 17.63 -73.93
CA ARG A 11 18.44 16.93 -73.11
C ARG A 11 18.92 17.75 -71.92
N ARG A 12 19.12 19.07 -72.08
CA ARG A 12 19.46 19.97 -70.96
C ARG A 12 18.33 20.10 -69.94
N ARG A 13 17.07 20.17 -70.38
CA ARG A 13 15.90 20.18 -69.49
C ARG A 13 15.75 18.84 -68.75
N ALA A 14 15.90 17.72 -69.44
CA ALA A 14 15.84 16.39 -68.84
C ALA A 14 16.97 16.18 -67.81
N GLY A 15 18.20 16.57 -68.14
CA GLY A 15 19.33 16.51 -67.19
C GLY A 15 19.14 17.41 -65.97
N GLY A 16 18.57 18.61 -66.15
CA GLY A 16 18.23 19.52 -65.05
C GLY A 16 17.13 18.98 -64.13
N ILE A 17 16.11 18.31 -64.70
CA ILE A 17 15.04 17.66 -63.93
C ILE A 17 15.60 16.47 -63.13
N ILE A 18 16.43 15.63 -63.74
CA ILE A 18 17.07 14.48 -63.05
C ILE A 18 17.97 14.97 -61.90
N ALA A 19 18.78 16.01 -62.14
CA ALA A 19 19.62 16.60 -61.10
C ALA A 19 18.79 17.21 -59.95
N ALA A 20 17.66 17.86 -60.27
CA ALA A 20 16.76 18.42 -59.26
C ALA A 20 16.07 17.32 -58.42
N VAL A 21 15.63 16.22 -59.05
CA VAL A 21 15.02 15.07 -58.37
C VAL A 21 16.02 14.35 -57.48
N LEU A 22 17.26 14.14 -57.96
CA LEU A 22 18.34 13.56 -57.16
C LEU A 22 18.74 14.48 -55.99
N GLY A 23 18.79 15.80 -56.22
CA GLY A 23 19.06 16.79 -55.17
C GLY A 23 17.96 16.83 -54.10
N LEU A 24 16.69 16.80 -54.49
CA LEU A 24 15.55 16.71 -53.58
C LEU A 24 15.54 15.38 -52.81
N GLY A 25 15.87 14.27 -53.46
CA GLY A 25 16.02 12.96 -52.81
C GLY A 25 17.16 12.96 -51.79
N LEU A 26 18.28 13.59 -52.10
CA LEU A 26 19.42 13.74 -51.19
C LEU A 26 19.07 14.63 -49.99
N VAL A 27 18.37 15.74 -50.20
CA VAL A 27 17.89 16.63 -49.13
C VAL A 27 16.85 15.93 -48.26
N PHE A 28 15.98 15.11 -48.84
CA PHE A 28 15.00 14.33 -48.09
C PHE A 28 15.66 13.22 -47.26
N LEU A 29 16.66 12.52 -47.83
CA LEU A 29 17.47 11.53 -47.12
C LEU A 29 18.32 12.17 -46.01
N LEU A 30 18.93 13.32 -46.26
CA LEU A 30 19.61 14.10 -45.23
C LEU A 30 18.62 14.58 -44.16
N GLY A 31 17.43 15.05 -44.53
CA GLY A 31 16.40 15.45 -43.57
C GLY A 31 15.88 14.30 -42.71
N PHE A 32 15.82 13.09 -43.27
CA PHE A 32 15.46 11.87 -42.54
C PHE A 32 16.61 11.35 -41.66
N ALA A 33 17.86 11.46 -42.12
CA ALA A 33 19.06 11.11 -41.36
C ALA A 33 19.41 12.14 -40.27
N LEU A 34 19.00 13.40 -40.45
CA LEU A 34 19.17 14.51 -39.50
C LEU A 34 17.96 14.69 -38.58
N ARG A 35 16.88 13.91 -38.75
CA ARG A 35 15.82 13.86 -37.74
C ARG A 35 16.46 13.30 -36.46
N PRO A 36 16.54 14.09 -35.37
CA PRO A 36 17.10 13.59 -34.13
C PRO A 36 16.29 12.35 -33.73
N TYR A 37 16.97 11.22 -33.51
CA TYR A 37 16.35 10.03 -32.96
C TYR A 37 15.64 10.45 -31.67
N GLN A 38 14.31 10.43 -31.67
CA GLN A 38 13.52 10.68 -30.48
C GLN A 38 13.63 9.43 -29.61
N HIS A 39 14.56 9.47 -28.69
CA HIS A 39 14.76 8.41 -27.72
C HIS A 39 13.59 8.41 -26.74
N ALA A 40 13.07 7.24 -26.37
CA ALA A 40 11.88 7.09 -25.50
C ALA A 40 12.01 7.68 -24.08
N TYR A 41 13.16 8.29 -23.78
CA TYR A 41 13.55 8.81 -22.47
C TYR A 41 13.97 10.29 -22.55
N GLN A 42 13.60 10.99 -23.63
CA GLN A 42 13.83 12.45 -23.78
C GLN A 42 12.87 13.27 -22.90
N ASP A 43 11.62 12.82 -22.76
CA ASP A 43 10.55 13.52 -22.03
C ASP A 43 10.13 12.72 -20.80
N LEU A 44 11.07 12.51 -19.86
CA LEU A 44 10.75 11.83 -18.60
C LEU A 44 10.06 12.76 -17.60
N PRO A 45 9.19 12.22 -16.72
CA PRO A 45 8.58 12.99 -15.65
C PRO A 45 9.62 13.70 -14.77
N GLU A 46 9.25 14.84 -14.20
CA GLU A 46 10.11 15.56 -13.28
C GLU A 46 10.57 14.67 -12.11
N GLY A 47 11.88 14.68 -11.83
CA GLY A 47 12.48 13.87 -10.78
C GLY A 47 12.85 12.44 -11.18
N ALA A 48 12.45 11.98 -12.38
CA ALA A 48 12.88 10.70 -12.92
C ALA A 48 14.41 10.65 -13.11
N VAL A 49 14.97 9.45 -12.99
CA VAL A 49 16.40 9.19 -12.99
C VAL A 49 16.69 8.17 -14.07
N TYR A 50 17.54 8.50 -15.04
CA TYR A 50 17.76 7.65 -16.21
C TYR A 50 19.22 7.51 -16.58
N CYS A 51 19.67 6.31 -16.95
CA CYS A 51 20.98 6.07 -17.54
C CYS A 51 20.94 4.93 -18.56
N GLY A 52 21.36 5.24 -19.79
CA GLY A 52 21.63 4.26 -20.86
C GLY A 52 23.14 4.10 -21.12
N ALA A 53 23.98 4.34 -20.11
CA ALA A 53 25.45 4.27 -20.21
C ALA A 53 26.15 5.19 -21.26
N GLU A 54 25.45 6.15 -21.88
CA GLU A 54 26.01 6.97 -22.97
C GLU A 54 27.13 7.95 -22.57
N GLN A 55 27.21 8.34 -21.30
CA GLN A 55 28.20 9.29 -20.80
C GLN A 55 28.93 8.72 -19.58
N ALA A 56 30.23 8.95 -19.51
CA ALA A 56 31.03 8.68 -18.31
C ALA A 56 31.95 9.85 -18.01
N ARG A 57 32.17 10.10 -16.71
CA ARG A 57 33.03 11.15 -16.22
C ARG A 57 33.63 10.73 -14.88
N GLY A 58 34.95 10.80 -14.75
CA GLY A 58 35.63 10.53 -13.47
C GLY A 58 35.56 9.08 -13.01
N GLY A 59 35.52 8.10 -13.93
CA GLY A 59 35.40 6.67 -13.60
C GLY A 59 33.98 6.21 -13.29
N ARG A 60 32.97 7.05 -13.58
CA ARG A 60 31.56 6.80 -13.25
C ARG A 60 30.69 7.01 -14.47
N LEU A 61 29.66 6.17 -14.62
CA LEU A 61 28.56 6.42 -15.54
C LEU A 61 27.77 7.62 -15.05
N VAL A 62 27.48 8.57 -15.94
CA VAL A 62 26.79 9.81 -15.56
C VAL A 62 25.65 10.14 -16.50
N ASN A 63 24.58 10.73 -15.97
CA ASN A 63 23.54 11.35 -16.77
C ASN A 63 22.88 12.49 -15.99
N GLN A 64 22.65 13.63 -16.63
CA GLN A 64 22.06 14.83 -16.01
C GLN A 64 22.70 15.21 -14.65
N GLY A 65 24.02 15.03 -14.53
CA GLY A 65 24.77 15.34 -13.31
C GLY A 65 24.65 14.32 -12.17
N ARG A 66 24.00 13.16 -12.42
CA ARG A 66 23.88 12.04 -11.47
C ARG A 66 24.79 10.90 -11.87
N GLU A 67 25.26 10.12 -10.88
CA GLU A 67 26.13 8.96 -11.08
C GLU A 67 25.34 7.65 -11.03
N PHE A 68 25.78 6.66 -11.81
CA PHE A 68 25.06 5.39 -12.02
C PHE A 68 25.95 4.14 -11.90
N GLY A 69 27.02 4.22 -11.12
CA GLY A 69 28.00 3.15 -11.02
C GLY A 69 29.29 3.40 -11.77
N ASP A 70 30.18 2.41 -11.70
CA ASP A 70 31.51 2.44 -12.30
C ASP A 70 31.43 2.40 -13.84
N ASP A 71 32.26 3.17 -14.55
CA ASP A 71 32.23 3.19 -16.02
C ASP A 71 32.94 2.02 -16.70
N SER A 72 33.65 1.17 -15.94
CA SER A 72 34.27 -0.06 -16.44
C SER A 72 33.27 -1.08 -16.99
N VAL A 73 32.01 -1.00 -16.59
CA VAL A 73 30.92 -1.85 -17.12
C VAL A 73 30.40 -1.37 -18.47
N ARG A 74 30.87 -0.24 -19.00
CA ARG A 74 30.38 0.31 -20.27
C ARG A 74 30.87 -0.52 -21.47
N SER A 75 29.94 -0.98 -22.31
CA SER A 75 30.24 -1.75 -23.53
C SER A 75 29.46 -1.22 -24.72
N SER A 76 30.03 -1.32 -25.93
CA SER A 76 29.35 -1.02 -27.20
C SER A 76 29.01 -2.28 -28.01
N ALA A 77 29.18 -3.47 -27.42
CA ALA A 77 28.92 -4.74 -28.11
C ALA A 77 27.42 -4.93 -28.39
N HIS A 78 26.59 -4.58 -27.40
CA HIS A 78 25.14 -4.57 -27.50
C HIS A 78 24.63 -3.28 -26.86
N ALA A 79 23.68 -2.62 -27.52
CA ALA A 79 22.98 -1.47 -26.98
C ALA A 79 21.52 -1.58 -27.43
N ARG A 80 20.59 -1.29 -26.52
CA ARG A 80 19.17 -1.22 -26.86
C ARG A 80 18.87 0.11 -27.51
N ASN A 81 19.39 1.18 -26.92
CA ASN A 81 19.34 2.50 -27.48
C ASN A 81 20.71 3.18 -27.39
N GLY A 82 20.98 4.13 -28.28
CA GLY A 82 22.28 4.81 -28.30
C GLY A 82 23.39 3.90 -28.80
N ARG A 83 24.58 3.98 -28.20
CA ARG A 83 25.80 3.28 -28.60
C ARG A 83 26.36 2.37 -27.51
N TYR A 84 25.99 2.59 -26.26
CA TYR A 84 26.56 1.88 -25.13
C TYR A 84 25.48 1.23 -24.28
N SER A 85 25.87 0.22 -23.52
CA SER A 85 25.07 -0.38 -22.46
C SER A 85 25.98 -0.73 -21.28
N CYS A 86 25.38 -1.15 -20.17
CA CYS A 86 26.07 -1.83 -19.08
C CYS A 86 26.28 -3.30 -19.44
N TYR A 87 27.49 -3.82 -19.27
CA TYR A 87 27.90 -5.19 -19.51
C TYR A 87 28.47 -5.81 -18.24
N LEU A 88 27.97 -6.99 -17.89
CA LEU A 88 28.39 -7.76 -16.73
C LEU A 88 28.88 -9.14 -17.21
N PRO A 89 30.16 -9.48 -17.00
CA PRO A 89 30.70 -10.77 -17.41
C PRO A 89 30.15 -11.93 -16.58
N ALA A 90 30.22 -13.14 -17.13
CA ALA A 90 29.98 -14.37 -16.37
C ALA A 90 31.01 -14.48 -15.23
N SER A 91 30.54 -14.72 -14.02
CA SER A 91 31.36 -14.72 -12.81
C SER A 91 30.72 -15.55 -11.72
N GLU A 92 31.52 -16.31 -10.98
CA GLU A 92 31.08 -17.05 -9.79
C GLU A 92 30.60 -16.11 -8.67
N GLN A 93 31.13 -14.89 -8.63
CA GLN A 93 30.74 -13.85 -7.69
C GLN A 93 29.79 -12.83 -8.36
N PRO A 94 28.83 -12.25 -7.63
CA PRO A 94 27.98 -11.19 -8.16
C PRO A 94 28.79 -10.02 -8.70
N VAL A 95 28.50 -9.61 -9.94
CA VAL A 95 29.08 -8.42 -10.57
C VAL A 95 27.97 -7.38 -10.71
N TYR A 96 28.23 -6.17 -10.23
CA TYR A 96 27.26 -5.08 -10.17
C TYR A 96 27.43 -4.15 -11.37
N GLY A 97 26.31 -3.64 -11.88
CA GLY A 97 26.25 -2.72 -13.01
C GLY A 97 25.74 -1.36 -12.61
N PHE A 98 24.71 -0.87 -13.33
CA PHE A 98 24.01 0.34 -12.93
C PHE A 98 23.60 0.30 -11.45
N ASP A 99 23.91 1.36 -10.72
CA ASP A 99 23.43 1.58 -9.36
C ASP A 99 23.02 3.03 -9.15
N PHE A 100 22.01 3.26 -8.33
CA PHE A 100 21.59 4.61 -7.96
C PHE A 100 21.11 4.64 -6.51
N GLU A 101 21.48 5.68 -5.77
CA GLU A 101 21.15 5.86 -4.37
C GLU A 101 20.16 7.00 -4.18
N LEU A 102 19.08 6.72 -3.45
CA LEU A 102 18.12 7.70 -2.97
C LEU A 102 18.40 7.92 -1.48
N ASP A 103 18.96 9.07 -1.13
CA ASP A 103 19.20 9.43 0.28
C ASP A 103 17.98 10.08 0.92
N ASN A 104 17.67 9.68 2.15
CA ASN A 104 16.56 10.16 2.99
C ASN A 104 15.23 10.32 2.23
N PRO A 105 14.75 9.29 1.52
CA PRO A 105 13.54 9.41 0.72
C PRO A 105 12.30 9.58 1.62
N ALA A 106 11.31 10.32 1.14
CA ALA A 106 10.11 10.65 1.93
C ALA A 106 9.23 9.41 2.17
N PRO A 107 8.86 9.09 3.43
CA PRO A 107 7.94 8.01 3.76
C PRO A 107 6.63 8.07 2.97
N GLY A 108 6.11 6.91 2.56
CA GLY A 108 4.90 6.80 1.75
C GLY A 108 5.10 7.05 0.26
N THR A 109 6.29 7.49 -0.17
CA THR A 109 6.56 7.66 -1.60
C THR A 109 6.67 6.31 -2.29
N ALA A 110 5.96 6.14 -3.41
CA ALA A 110 6.06 4.96 -4.26
C ALA A 110 6.96 5.25 -5.47
N TYR A 111 7.77 4.27 -5.84
CA TYR A 111 8.70 4.32 -6.97
C TYR A 111 8.53 3.09 -7.86
N ARG A 112 8.85 3.29 -9.13
CA ARG A 112 9.04 2.24 -10.13
C ARG A 112 10.49 2.31 -10.58
N ALA A 113 11.22 1.22 -10.40
CA ALA A 113 12.54 1.01 -10.98
C ALA A 113 12.43 0.03 -12.15
N SER A 114 13.17 0.26 -13.22
CA SER A 114 13.23 -0.66 -14.34
C SER A 114 14.58 -0.62 -15.04
N ALA A 115 14.93 -1.73 -15.69
CA ALA A 115 16.08 -1.83 -16.57
C ALA A 115 15.73 -2.80 -17.70
N TRP A 116 16.19 -2.52 -18.90
CA TRP A 116 16.11 -3.46 -20.01
C TRP A 116 17.33 -4.38 -19.97
N ARG A 117 17.10 -5.68 -20.04
CA ARG A 117 18.12 -6.72 -20.08
C ARG A 117 18.12 -7.36 -21.46
N LEU A 118 19.30 -7.63 -22.03
CA LEU A 118 19.40 -8.45 -23.23
C LEU A 118 19.10 -9.90 -22.85
N LYS A 119 18.07 -10.48 -23.47
CA LYS A 119 17.61 -11.83 -23.19
C LYS A 119 18.73 -12.83 -23.47
N ASN A 120 19.02 -13.68 -22.51
CA ASN A 120 19.98 -14.76 -22.65
C ASN A 120 19.37 -16.09 -22.13
N PRO A 121 19.94 -17.26 -22.49
CA PRO A 121 19.38 -18.55 -22.10
C PRO A 121 19.29 -18.79 -20.58
N TYR A 122 20.06 -18.04 -19.78
CA TYR A 122 20.21 -18.25 -18.35
C TYR A 122 19.38 -17.27 -17.50
N ASN A 123 18.88 -16.17 -18.08
CA ASN A 123 18.14 -15.10 -17.39
C ASN A 123 18.82 -14.62 -16.09
N VAL A 124 20.15 -14.52 -16.11
CA VAL A 124 21.01 -14.29 -14.92
C VAL A 124 21.11 -12.84 -14.46
N GLY A 125 20.61 -11.87 -15.24
CA GLY A 125 20.63 -10.46 -14.85
C GLY A 125 19.48 -10.12 -13.90
N ILE A 126 19.76 -9.52 -12.75
CA ILE A 126 18.75 -9.20 -11.74
C ILE A 126 18.67 -7.68 -11.57
N LEU A 127 17.46 -7.16 -11.42
CA LEU A 127 17.21 -5.82 -10.90
C LEU A 127 16.89 -5.95 -9.41
N ALA A 128 17.45 -5.10 -8.55
CA ALA A 128 17.24 -5.16 -7.12
C ALA A 128 17.05 -3.77 -6.49
N VAL A 129 16.36 -3.78 -5.35
CA VAL A 129 16.13 -2.63 -4.48
C VAL A 129 16.48 -3.04 -3.05
N GLN A 130 17.39 -2.29 -2.44
CA GLN A 130 17.79 -2.46 -1.05
C GLN A 130 17.42 -1.19 -0.27
N VAL A 131 16.64 -1.36 0.78
CA VAL A 131 16.30 -0.29 1.74
C VAL A 131 17.24 -0.42 2.93
N GLU A 132 17.89 0.69 3.30
CA GLU A 132 18.79 0.79 4.45
C GLU A 132 18.18 1.68 5.54
N GLY A 133 18.45 1.34 6.80
CA GLY A 133 17.93 2.02 7.99
C GLY A 133 17.14 1.08 8.91
N GLU A 134 16.24 1.65 9.71
CA GLU A 134 15.48 0.90 10.74
C GLU A 134 14.48 -0.12 10.18
N SER A 135 14.14 -0.02 8.89
CA SER A 135 13.28 -0.95 8.13
C SER A 135 14.02 -1.51 6.93
N ALA A 136 15.20 -2.09 7.17
CA ALA A 136 15.98 -2.71 6.11
C ALA A 136 15.14 -3.78 5.39
N ASP A 137 15.13 -3.73 4.06
CA ASP A 137 14.38 -4.62 3.20
C ASP A 137 15.16 -4.84 1.90
N TYR A 138 14.95 -5.97 1.24
CA TYR A 138 15.61 -6.32 -0.01
C TYR A 138 14.62 -7.01 -0.94
N LYS A 139 14.50 -6.49 -2.16
CA LYS A 139 13.64 -7.01 -3.22
C LYS A 139 14.43 -7.14 -4.50
N GLN A 140 14.12 -8.17 -5.27
CA GLN A 140 14.77 -8.42 -6.55
C GLN A 140 13.81 -9.03 -7.55
N GLU A 141 14.07 -8.81 -8.84
CA GLU A 141 13.29 -9.34 -9.95
C GLU A 141 14.20 -9.80 -11.09
N ASN A 142 13.89 -10.97 -11.65
CA ASN A 142 14.56 -11.54 -12.81
C ASN A 142 13.59 -11.99 -13.92
N ILE A 143 12.28 -11.82 -13.69
CA ILE A 143 11.21 -12.12 -14.63
C ILE A 143 10.85 -10.84 -15.38
N SER A 144 10.81 -10.92 -16.71
CA SER A 144 10.47 -9.78 -17.56
C SER A 144 8.97 -9.48 -17.53
N VAL A 145 8.60 -8.21 -17.47
CA VAL A 145 7.21 -7.73 -17.64
C VAL A 145 6.86 -7.41 -19.08
N GLU A 146 7.87 -7.19 -19.93
CA GLU A 146 7.72 -6.75 -21.32
C GLU A 146 8.92 -7.21 -22.17
N SER A 147 8.73 -7.39 -23.47
CA SER A 147 9.83 -7.56 -24.44
C SER A 147 9.61 -6.64 -25.65
N ASP A 148 10.70 -6.12 -26.22
CA ASP A 148 10.65 -5.21 -27.37
C ASP A 148 10.65 -5.93 -28.72
N GLY A 149 10.68 -7.27 -28.72
CA GLY A 149 10.76 -8.09 -29.93
C GLY A 149 12.11 -8.08 -30.65
N LYS A 150 13.10 -7.32 -30.16
CA LYS A 150 14.48 -7.20 -30.69
C LYS A 150 15.52 -7.94 -29.83
N GLY A 151 15.05 -8.72 -28.85
CA GLY A 151 15.89 -9.49 -27.94
C GLY A 151 16.10 -8.84 -26.58
N TRP A 152 15.56 -7.64 -26.34
CA TRP A 152 15.59 -7.04 -25.00
C TRP A 152 14.27 -7.31 -24.26
N GLU A 153 14.37 -7.40 -22.95
CA GLU A 153 13.25 -7.62 -22.05
C GLU A 153 13.36 -6.72 -20.82
N LYS A 154 12.24 -6.22 -20.33
CA LYS A 154 12.18 -5.23 -19.26
C LYS A 154 11.97 -5.90 -17.91
N LEU A 155 12.86 -5.62 -16.96
CA LEU A 155 12.65 -5.92 -15.55
C LEU A 155 12.03 -4.69 -14.88
N GLU A 156 11.10 -4.88 -13.94
CA GLU A 156 10.42 -3.80 -13.22
C GLU A 156 10.22 -4.17 -11.75
N ILE A 157 10.63 -3.28 -10.84
CA ILE A 157 10.32 -3.35 -9.41
C ILE A 157 9.50 -2.14 -9.02
N ARG A 158 8.38 -2.38 -8.33
CA ARG A 158 7.63 -1.35 -7.62
C ARG A 158 7.91 -1.45 -6.13
N PHE A 159 8.28 -0.34 -5.52
CA PHE A 159 8.55 -0.28 -4.09
C PHE A 159 8.02 1.01 -3.50
N PHE A 160 7.80 1.01 -2.18
CA PHE A 160 7.38 2.20 -1.44
C PHE A 160 8.30 2.40 -0.25
N ILE A 161 8.47 3.66 0.15
CA ILE A 161 9.22 4.00 1.35
C ILE A 161 8.32 3.73 2.56
N PRO A 162 8.74 2.89 3.51
CA PRO A 162 7.91 2.54 4.66
C PRO A 162 7.61 3.77 5.53
N TYR A 163 6.41 3.77 6.13
CA TYR A 163 6.05 4.72 7.19
C TYR A 163 6.62 4.29 8.54
N GLY A 164 6.53 5.16 9.54
CA GLY A 164 6.97 4.88 10.91
C GLY A 164 8.45 5.10 11.07
N LYS A 165 9.28 4.35 10.37
CA LYS A 165 10.73 4.30 10.63
C LYS A 165 11.53 5.16 9.66
N LYS A 166 12.69 5.64 10.10
CA LYS A 166 13.57 6.42 9.22
C LYS A 166 14.20 5.50 8.17
N THR A 167 13.95 5.80 6.90
CA THR A 167 14.72 5.25 5.78
C THR A 167 15.90 6.16 5.51
N GLU A 168 17.10 5.64 5.68
CA GLU A 168 18.33 6.42 5.49
C GLU A 168 18.70 6.48 4.02
N ARG A 169 18.61 5.34 3.34
CA ARG A 169 18.97 5.20 1.94
C ARG A 169 18.16 4.10 1.26
N VAL A 170 17.90 4.26 -0.03
CA VAL A 170 17.45 3.17 -0.91
C VAL A 170 18.42 3.05 -2.08
N ARG A 171 19.03 1.88 -2.24
CA ARG A 171 19.90 1.54 -3.36
C ARG A 171 19.10 0.73 -4.38
N VAL A 172 19.07 1.20 -5.62
CA VAL A 172 18.50 0.46 -6.75
C VAL A 172 19.64 0.11 -7.67
N PHE A 173 19.78 -1.16 -8.01
CA PHE A 173 20.92 -1.60 -8.82
C PHE A 173 20.61 -2.83 -9.64
N VAL A 174 21.42 -3.05 -10.67
CA VAL A 174 21.42 -4.30 -11.43
C VAL A 174 22.68 -5.09 -11.10
N TYR A 175 22.56 -6.41 -11.11
CA TYR A 175 23.72 -7.28 -10.99
C TYR A 175 23.52 -8.56 -11.79
N GLY A 176 24.63 -9.19 -12.18
CA GLY A 176 24.67 -10.52 -12.75
C GLY A 176 25.42 -11.46 -11.83
N GLY A 177 25.13 -12.76 -11.92
CA GLY A 177 25.89 -13.78 -11.22
C GLY A 177 25.67 -15.16 -11.83
N GLY A 178 26.67 -16.03 -11.73
CA GLY A 178 26.62 -17.39 -12.23
C GLY A 178 27.23 -17.58 -13.63
N SER A 179 26.62 -18.47 -14.42
CA SER A 179 27.21 -19.08 -15.61
C SER A 179 27.07 -18.30 -16.92
N GLY A 180 26.62 -17.04 -16.89
CA GLY A 180 26.32 -16.27 -18.10
C GLY A 180 26.59 -14.78 -17.96
N GLU A 181 26.86 -14.13 -19.09
CA GLU A 181 26.98 -12.67 -19.19
C GLU A 181 25.60 -11.99 -19.18
N ALA A 182 25.53 -10.73 -18.77
CA ALA A 182 24.32 -9.92 -18.83
C ALA A 182 24.61 -8.53 -19.41
N TYR A 183 23.72 -8.06 -20.29
CA TYR A 183 23.72 -6.67 -20.75
C TYR A 183 22.47 -5.98 -20.21
N PHE A 184 22.65 -4.78 -19.68
CA PHE A 184 21.60 -3.90 -19.23
C PHE A 184 21.66 -2.57 -19.96
N ASP A 185 20.50 -2.03 -20.26
CA ASP A 185 20.34 -0.70 -20.85
C ASP A 185 19.09 -0.03 -20.29
N ASP A 186 18.96 1.26 -20.54
CA ASP A 186 17.81 2.08 -20.19
C ASP A 186 17.36 1.94 -18.71
N PHE A 187 18.32 2.06 -17.77
CA PHE A 187 18.05 2.02 -16.33
C PHE A 187 17.26 3.27 -15.93
N LEU A 188 16.07 3.07 -15.35
CA LEU A 188 15.12 4.13 -15.05
C LEU A 188 14.55 3.95 -13.65
N ILE A 189 14.53 5.03 -12.86
CA ILE A 189 13.80 5.14 -11.60
C ILE A 189 12.88 6.33 -11.69
N GLU A 190 11.60 6.13 -11.41
CA GLU A 190 10.59 7.17 -11.46
C GLU A 190 9.68 7.08 -10.23
N ARG A 191 9.19 8.24 -9.78
CA ARG A 191 8.17 8.30 -8.75
C ARG A 191 6.83 7.89 -9.38
N ILE A 192 6.10 7.00 -8.73
CA ILE A 192 4.73 6.67 -9.13
C ILE A 192 3.85 7.83 -8.64
N ALA A 193 3.41 8.67 -9.56
CA ALA A 193 2.47 9.74 -9.26
C ALA A 193 1.11 9.13 -8.91
N ALA A 194 0.51 9.63 -7.82
CA ALA A 194 -0.89 9.36 -7.55
C ALA A 194 -1.74 10.16 -8.54
N PRO A 195 -2.79 9.58 -9.14
CA PRO A 195 -3.79 10.32 -9.90
C PRO A 195 -4.30 11.55 -9.13
N GLU A 196 -4.76 12.60 -9.83
CA GLU A 196 -5.30 13.79 -9.16
C GLU A 196 -6.49 13.46 -8.25
N ASP A 197 -7.31 12.49 -8.66
CA ASP A 197 -8.46 11.92 -7.96
C ASP A 197 -8.10 10.78 -6.99
N ALA A 198 -6.81 10.52 -6.78
CA ALA A 198 -6.38 9.50 -5.83
C ALA A 198 -6.86 9.83 -4.41
N PHE A 199 -7.23 8.78 -3.68
CA PHE A 199 -7.58 8.87 -2.28
C PHE A 199 -6.44 9.53 -1.48
N ARG A 200 -6.78 10.61 -0.76
CA ARG A 200 -5.89 11.30 0.17
C ARG A 200 -6.46 11.11 1.58
N PRO A 201 -5.81 10.30 2.43
CA PRO A 201 -6.30 10.09 3.78
C PRO A 201 -6.22 11.40 4.57
N GLU A 202 -7.25 11.67 5.37
CA GLU A 202 -7.17 12.67 6.44
C GLU A 202 -6.05 12.28 7.41
N VAL A 203 -5.25 13.26 7.84
CA VAL A 203 -4.23 13.03 8.87
C VAL A 203 -4.86 13.22 10.25
N LEU A 204 -4.83 12.16 11.05
CA LEU A 204 -5.22 12.21 12.45
C LEU A 204 -3.98 12.24 13.35
N ASN A 205 -3.85 13.30 14.13
CA ASN A 205 -2.81 13.44 15.13
C ASN A 205 -3.34 12.99 16.48
N LEU A 206 -2.84 11.86 16.96
CA LEU A 206 -3.09 11.34 18.30
C LEU A 206 -1.92 11.74 19.21
N ARG A 207 -2.19 12.61 20.18
CA ARG A 207 -1.21 13.07 21.17
C ARG A 207 -1.49 12.39 22.50
N VAL A 208 -0.49 11.67 23.00
CA VAL A 208 -0.58 10.89 24.24
C VAL A 208 0.61 11.28 25.11
N LYS A 209 0.34 11.72 26.33
CA LYS A 209 1.40 12.07 27.30
C LYS A 209 2.27 10.86 27.61
N LYS A 210 3.51 11.12 28.02
CA LYS A 210 4.49 10.06 28.30
C LYS A 210 3.96 9.04 29.33
N GLU A 211 3.36 9.52 30.41
CA GLU A 211 2.83 8.67 31.48
C GLU A 211 1.70 7.77 30.99
N ALA A 212 0.85 8.28 30.09
CA ALA A 212 -0.22 7.51 29.45
C ALA A 212 0.33 6.48 28.45
N MET A 213 1.38 6.84 27.70
CA MET A 213 2.08 5.90 26.82
C MET A 213 2.73 4.77 27.60
N ASP A 214 3.39 5.05 28.72
CA ASP A 214 4.03 4.04 29.57
C ASP A 214 2.98 3.02 30.09
N ILE A 215 1.75 3.45 30.38
CA ILE A 215 0.63 2.57 30.76
C ILE A 215 0.25 1.64 29.59
N LEU A 216 0.10 2.19 28.38
CA LEU A 216 -0.24 1.40 27.18
C LEU A 216 0.87 0.40 26.84
N GLU A 217 2.13 0.81 26.96
CA GLU A 217 3.30 -0.05 26.74
C GLU A 217 3.33 -1.23 27.71
N ARG A 218 3.15 -0.97 29.01
CA ARG A 218 3.06 -2.03 30.02
C ARG A 218 1.92 -3.01 29.73
N LYS A 219 0.74 -2.49 29.36
CA LYS A 219 -0.41 -3.33 29.00
C LYS A 219 -0.12 -4.20 27.77
N ARG A 220 0.58 -3.65 26.77
CA ARG A 220 1.01 -4.38 25.60
C ARG A 220 1.97 -5.51 25.98
N GLU A 221 2.97 -5.24 26.81
CA GLU A 221 3.92 -6.26 27.26
C GLU A 221 3.23 -7.38 28.05
N GLU A 222 2.28 -7.04 28.91
CA GLU A 222 1.45 -8.01 29.64
C GLU A 222 0.71 -8.91 28.66
N ALA A 223 0.07 -8.34 27.64
CA ALA A 223 -0.64 -9.11 26.61
C ALA A 223 0.30 -10.00 25.79
N LEU A 224 1.46 -9.49 25.38
CA LEU A 224 2.47 -10.27 24.66
C LEU A 224 3.00 -11.45 25.48
N ARG A 225 3.18 -11.27 26.79
CA ARG A 225 3.56 -12.36 27.71
C ARG A 225 2.44 -13.37 27.91
N ALA A 226 1.19 -12.91 27.99
CA ALA A 226 0.01 -13.78 28.20
C ALA A 226 -0.43 -14.52 26.93
N GLY A 227 -0.05 -14.03 25.74
CA GLY A 227 -0.53 -14.57 24.45
C GLY A 227 -1.89 -14.02 24.01
N ILE A 228 -2.52 -13.16 24.83
CA ILE A 228 -3.85 -12.58 24.62
C ILE A 228 -3.93 -11.21 25.31
N LEU A 229 -4.68 -10.27 24.72
CA LEU A 229 -4.99 -8.98 25.33
C LEU A 229 -6.33 -9.05 26.07
N GLU A 230 -6.27 -9.01 27.40
CA GLU A 230 -7.47 -8.87 28.24
C GLU A 230 -7.73 -7.40 28.53
N SER A 231 -8.84 -6.87 28.02
CA SER A 231 -9.21 -5.46 28.19
C SER A 231 -10.21 -5.26 29.34
N GLY A 232 -9.98 -4.25 30.18
CA GLY A 232 -10.84 -3.87 31.31
C GLY A 232 -11.16 -2.37 31.37
N ALA A 233 -12.01 -1.99 32.33
CA ALA A 233 -12.46 -0.61 32.52
C ALA A 233 -11.32 0.37 32.90
N ASN A 234 -10.24 -0.14 33.50
CA ASN A 234 -9.10 0.67 33.96
C ASN A 234 -7.99 0.81 32.91
N ASP A 235 -8.18 0.27 31.70
CA ASP A 235 -7.17 0.32 30.63
C ASP A 235 -7.23 1.60 29.77
N TRP A 236 -8.18 2.49 30.07
CA TRP A 236 -8.34 3.77 29.36
C TRP A 236 -7.34 4.81 29.87
N VAL A 237 -6.68 5.49 28.94
CA VAL A 237 -5.78 6.62 29.22
C VAL A 237 -6.18 7.86 28.44
N GLU A 238 -5.90 9.03 29.00
CA GLU A 238 -6.25 10.30 28.36
C GLU A 238 -5.33 10.62 27.18
N ALA A 239 -5.90 11.18 26.11
CA ALA A 239 -5.18 11.66 24.94
C ALA A 239 -5.91 12.84 24.27
N GLU A 240 -5.31 13.42 23.26
CA GLU A 240 -5.91 14.41 22.38
C GLU A 240 -5.89 13.91 20.94
N LEU A 241 -6.98 14.14 20.21
CA LEU A 241 -7.12 13.80 18.80
C LEU A 241 -7.36 15.07 17.99
N GLU A 242 -6.60 15.25 16.92
CA GLU A 242 -6.71 16.41 16.03
C GLU A 242 -6.69 15.95 14.57
N GLY A 243 -7.80 16.11 13.86
CA GLY A 243 -7.87 15.94 12.40
C GLY A 243 -7.57 17.24 11.65
N ASP A 244 -7.38 17.16 10.33
CA ASP A 244 -6.90 18.27 9.49
C ASP A 244 -7.72 19.57 9.59
N SER A 245 -9.02 19.46 9.87
CA SER A 245 -9.97 20.59 9.89
C SER A 245 -10.57 20.87 11.26
N SER A 246 -10.04 20.26 12.33
CA SER A 246 -10.56 20.38 13.70
C SER A 246 -9.46 20.80 14.67
N GLY A 247 -9.80 21.61 15.68
CA GLY A 247 -8.91 21.80 16.83
C GLY A 247 -8.75 20.51 17.65
N PRO A 248 -7.79 20.46 18.60
CA PRO A 248 -7.56 19.28 19.42
C PRO A 248 -8.80 18.93 20.26
N LEU A 249 -9.24 17.68 20.16
CA LEU A 249 -10.39 17.13 20.88
C LEU A 249 -9.91 16.18 21.98
N PRO A 250 -10.40 16.32 23.22
CA PRO A 250 -10.04 15.41 24.31
C PRO A 250 -10.70 14.04 24.10
N VAL A 251 -9.90 12.99 24.24
CA VAL A 251 -10.32 11.59 24.08
C VAL A 251 -9.76 10.71 25.20
N ASP A 252 -10.38 9.56 25.40
CA ASP A 252 -9.77 8.42 26.09
C ASP A 252 -9.42 7.36 25.06
N ILE A 253 -8.25 6.73 25.21
CA ILE A 253 -7.82 5.63 24.34
C ILE A 253 -7.43 4.40 25.15
N ARG A 254 -7.52 3.23 24.53
CA ARG A 254 -6.94 1.98 25.03
C ARG A 254 -6.47 1.11 23.87
N LEU A 255 -5.65 0.11 24.15
CA LEU A 255 -5.32 -0.92 23.16
C LEU A 255 -6.58 -1.66 22.69
N LYS A 256 -6.63 -1.99 21.40
CA LYS A 256 -7.72 -2.72 20.76
C LYS A 256 -7.30 -4.16 20.46
N GLY A 257 -8.27 -5.06 20.56
CA GLY A 257 -8.17 -6.44 20.13
C GLY A 257 -8.15 -7.39 21.31
N ASP A 258 -8.42 -8.66 21.03
CA ASP A 258 -8.20 -9.76 21.96
C ASP A 258 -6.93 -10.50 21.52
N TRP A 259 -6.78 -10.76 20.21
CA TRP A 259 -5.54 -11.27 19.62
C TRP A 259 -4.43 -10.20 19.52
N LEU A 260 -3.20 -10.70 19.47
CA LEU A 260 -1.98 -9.87 19.46
C LEU A 260 -1.68 -9.25 18.09
N ASP A 261 -2.40 -9.60 17.03
CA ASP A 261 -2.24 -9.07 15.68
C ASP A 261 -2.38 -7.54 15.62
N HIS A 262 -3.23 -6.99 16.48
CA HIS A 262 -3.41 -5.56 16.72
C HIS A 262 -2.25 -4.87 17.45
N LEU A 263 -1.32 -5.62 18.06
CA LEU A 263 -0.22 -5.10 18.91
C LEU A 263 1.18 -5.34 18.32
N GLN A 264 1.27 -6.06 17.19
CA GLN A 264 2.53 -6.42 16.56
C GLN A 264 3.25 -5.21 15.93
N GLY A 265 4.59 -5.22 16.03
CA GLY A 265 5.43 -4.14 15.50
C GLY A 265 5.13 -2.79 16.15
N ASP A 266 5.26 -1.72 15.36
CA ASP A 266 5.07 -0.33 15.80
C ASP A 266 3.65 0.20 15.52
N LYS A 267 2.79 -0.61 14.90
CA LYS A 267 1.50 -0.17 14.35
C LYS A 267 0.34 -0.69 15.20
N TRP A 268 0.29 -0.25 16.45
CA TRP A 268 -0.71 -0.70 17.43
C TRP A 268 -2.09 -0.15 17.11
N SER A 269 -3.11 -0.93 17.43
CA SER A 269 -4.50 -0.52 17.24
C SER A 269 -5.09 0.04 18.53
N PHE A 270 -5.90 1.07 18.40
CA PHE A 270 -6.51 1.79 19.51
C PHE A 270 -8.02 1.78 19.40
N ARG A 271 -8.71 1.70 20.54
CA ARG A 271 -10.09 2.14 20.66
C ARG A 271 -10.08 3.56 21.22
N VAL A 272 -10.86 4.44 20.61
CA VAL A 272 -10.96 5.86 20.92
C VAL A 272 -12.37 6.17 21.40
N LYS A 273 -12.48 6.90 22.51
CA LYS A 273 -13.73 7.46 23.04
C LYS A 273 -13.61 8.97 23.15
N MET A 274 -14.54 9.69 22.53
CA MET A 274 -14.62 11.15 22.60
C MET A 274 -15.14 11.59 23.97
N LYS A 275 -14.49 12.58 24.61
CA LYS A 275 -14.94 13.11 25.90
C LYS A 275 -16.07 14.13 25.74
N GLY A 276 -16.98 14.17 26.71
CA GLY A 276 -18.05 15.16 26.80
C GLY A 276 -19.06 15.06 25.66
N ALA A 277 -19.34 16.18 25.00
CA ALA A 277 -20.24 16.26 23.84
C ALA A 277 -19.51 16.21 22.49
N ASN A 278 -18.20 15.97 22.49
CA ASN A 278 -17.39 15.95 21.27
C ASN A 278 -17.70 14.71 20.41
N ALA A 279 -17.47 14.86 19.10
CA ALA A 279 -17.57 13.77 18.15
C ALA A 279 -16.60 14.01 16.98
N TRP A 280 -15.97 12.95 16.47
CA TRP A 280 -15.19 12.99 15.23
C TRP A 280 -15.99 12.33 14.11
N ARG A 281 -16.24 13.04 13.00
CA ARG A 281 -17.17 12.61 11.94
C ARG A 281 -18.52 12.13 12.50
N ARG A 282 -19.07 12.77 13.55
CA ARG A 282 -20.29 12.34 14.27
C ARG A 282 -20.19 10.97 15.01
N MET A 283 -19.00 10.38 15.12
CA MET A 283 -18.73 9.21 15.96
C MET A 283 -18.33 9.65 17.37
N ARG A 284 -18.85 8.96 18.39
CA ARG A 284 -18.45 9.14 19.79
C ARG A 284 -17.43 8.10 20.23
N SER A 285 -17.51 6.90 19.68
CA SER A 285 -16.53 5.85 19.89
C SER A 285 -16.18 5.21 18.55
N PHE A 286 -14.90 4.94 18.33
CA PHE A 286 -14.41 4.29 17.12
C PHE A 286 -13.08 3.62 17.40
N SER A 287 -12.59 2.85 16.44
CA SER A 287 -11.28 2.23 16.46
C SER A 287 -10.39 2.88 15.44
N LEU A 288 -9.09 2.95 15.73
CA LEU A 288 -8.03 3.19 14.77
C LEU A 288 -7.17 1.93 14.77
N HIS A 289 -7.28 1.09 13.73
CA HIS A 289 -6.54 -0.16 13.67
C HIS A 289 -5.66 -0.32 12.45
N THR A 290 -4.63 -1.17 12.60
CA THR A 290 -3.80 -1.60 11.49
C THR A 290 -4.67 -2.31 10.44
N PRO A 291 -4.63 -1.91 9.15
CA PRO A 291 -5.42 -2.55 8.10
C PRO A 291 -5.13 -4.05 7.97
N ARG A 292 -3.91 -4.48 8.34
CA ARG A 292 -3.50 -5.89 8.29
C ARG A 292 -4.39 -6.81 9.15
N ALA A 293 -4.86 -6.33 10.31
CA ALA A 293 -5.76 -7.08 11.21
C ALA A 293 -7.17 -7.26 10.63
N ARG A 294 -7.45 -6.62 9.49
CA ARG A 294 -8.72 -6.64 8.76
C ARG A 294 -8.51 -6.88 7.27
N TYR A 295 -7.47 -7.62 6.88
CA TYR A 295 -7.21 -8.00 5.49
C TYR A 295 -7.18 -6.81 4.51
N PHE A 296 -6.69 -5.66 4.96
CA PHE A 296 -6.51 -4.44 4.17
C PHE A 296 -7.81 -3.95 3.49
N LEU A 297 -7.87 -3.96 2.16
CA LEU A 297 -9.02 -3.46 1.40
C LEU A 297 -10.22 -4.41 1.43
N HIS A 298 -10.05 -5.67 1.85
CA HIS A 298 -11.14 -6.64 1.84
C HIS A 298 -12.27 -6.21 2.79
N GLU A 299 -11.93 -5.75 3.99
CA GLU A 299 -12.92 -5.25 4.96
C GLU A 299 -13.64 -4.01 4.41
N TRP A 300 -12.90 -3.05 3.87
CA TRP A 300 -13.48 -1.86 3.26
C TRP A 300 -14.46 -2.23 2.14
N LEU A 301 -14.09 -3.15 1.24
CA LEU A 301 -14.95 -3.62 0.16
C LEU A 301 -16.22 -4.29 0.70
N LEU A 302 -16.11 -5.05 1.79
CA LEU A 302 -17.25 -5.67 2.45
C LEU A 302 -18.22 -4.62 3.04
N HIS A 303 -17.69 -3.56 3.67
CA HIS A 303 -18.50 -2.41 4.08
C HIS A 303 -19.20 -1.74 2.91
N GLN A 304 -18.52 -1.53 1.77
CA GLN A 304 -19.16 -0.96 0.58
C GLN A 304 -20.30 -1.85 0.06
N LEU A 305 -20.13 -3.18 0.10
CA LEU A 305 -21.17 -4.12 -0.29
C LEU A 305 -22.38 -4.04 0.65
N TRP A 306 -22.14 -4.06 1.97
CA TRP A 306 -23.23 -3.96 2.94
C TRP A 306 -24.00 -2.65 2.81
N GLU A 307 -23.30 -1.52 2.61
CA GLU A 307 -23.97 -0.24 2.38
C GLU A 307 -24.80 -0.23 1.10
N LYS A 308 -24.31 -0.87 0.03
CA LYS A 308 -25.05 -1.00 -1.22
C LYS A 308 -26.32 -1.85 -1.08
N GLU A 309 -26.25 -2.94 -0.32
CA GLU A 309 -27.37 -3.86 -0.09
C GLU A 309 -28.26 -3.42 1.09
N ASP A 310 -28.06 -2.20 1.62
CA ASP A 310 -28.78 -1.64 2.79
C ASP A 310 -28.74 -2.54 4.04
N VAL A 311 -27.67 -3.32 4.17
CA VAL A 311 -27.33 -4.08 5.38
C VAL A 311 -26.67 -3.11 6.37
N LEU A 312 -27.21 -3.04 7.58
CA LEU A 312 -26.64 -2.21 8.63
C LEU A 312 -25.19 -2.64 8.92
N THR A 313 -24.25 -1.71 8.76
CA THR A 313 -22.82 -1.97 9.01
C THR A 313 -22.21 -0.89 9.91
N THR A 314 -20.90 -0.81 10.13
CA THR A 314 -20.24 0.33 10.80
C THR A 314 -19.59 1.21 9.73
N ARG A 315 -19.35 2.49 10.03
CA ARG A 315 -18.58 3.34 9.10
C ARG A 315 -17.12 2.90 9.12
N TYR A 316 -16.55 2.66 7.95
CA TYR A 316 -15.19 2.15 7.78
C TYR A 316 -14.50 2.83 6.60
N ASP A 317 -13.35 3.44 6.83
CA ASP A 317 -12.49 4.01 5.78
C ASP A 317 -11.08 4.25 6.35
N PHE A 318 -10.18 4.87 5.59
CA PHE A 318 -8.77 5.01 5.93
C PHE A 318 -8.37 6.43 6.36
N VAL A 319 -7.34 6.51 7.19
CA VAL A 319 -6.69 7.75 7.66
C VAL A 319 -5.18 7.55 7.77
N GLU A 320 -4.39 8.61 7.75
CA GLU A 320 -2.99 8.55 8.20
C GLU A 320 -2.98 8.82 9.70
N LEU A 321 -2.49 7.88 10.51
CA LEU A 321 -2.35 8.11 11.95
C LEU A 321 -0.95 8.62 12.28
N ARG A 322 -0.87 9.76 12.96
CA ARG A 322 0.33 10.27 13.59
C ARG A 322 0.23 10.12 15.09
N LEU A 323 1.14 9.38 15.70
CA LEU A 323 1.24 9.24 17.16
C LEU A 323 2.40 10.11 17.65
N ASN A 324 2.11 11.10 18.49
CA ASN A 324 3.13 12.00 19.07
C ASN A 324 4.06 12.63 18.01
N GLY A 325 3.50 13.04 16.87
CA GLY A 325 4.23 13.67 15.76
C GLY A 325 4.87 12.71 14.76
N ARG A 326 4.87 11.39 15.04
CA ARG A 326 5.42 10.36 14.15
C ARG A 326 4.32 9.71 13.32
N SER A 327 4.42 9.75 11.99
CA SER A 327 3.49 9.06 11.10
C SER A 327 3.66 7.55 11.18
N LEU A 328 2.60 6.83 11.56
CA LEU A 328 2.51 5.38 11.54
C LEU A 328 1.93 4.87 10.20
N GLY A 329 1.66 5.77 9.26
CA GLY A 329 1.08 5.51 7.95
C GLY A 329 -0.42 5.21 8.01
N ILE A 330 -0.91 4.49 7.00
CA ILE A 330 -2.35 4.24 6.81
C ILE A 330 -2.94 3.34 7.90
N TYR A 331 -3.96 3.83 8.58
CA TYR A 331 -4.84 3.12 9.49
C TYR A 331 -6.23 3.03 8.89
N ALA A 332 -6.98 2.02 9.28
CA ALA A 332 -8.43 2.03 9.09
C ALA A 332 -9.09 2.56 10.35
N TYR A 333 -10.08 3.43 10.19
CA TYR A 333 -11.01 3.74 11.27
C TYR A 333 -12.27 2.91 11.12
N GLU A 334 -12.85 2.50 12.24
CA GLU A 334 -14.10 1.75 12.27
C GLU A 334 -14.98 2.27 13.40
N GLU A 335 -16.19 2.70 13.07
CA GLU A 335 -17.19 3.13 14.04
C GLU A 335 -17.51 2.02 15.05
N HIS A 336 -17.71 2.39 16.32
CA HIS A 336 -18.19 1.45 17.33
C HIS A 336 -19.72 1.34 17.31
N PHE A 337 -20.25 0.24 17.87
CA PHE A 337 -21.68 0.06 18.03
C PHE A 337 -22.25 0.96 19.13
N ASP A 338 -22.42 2.23 18.80
CA ASP A 338 -23.12 3.24 19.59
C ASP A 338 -24.48 3.55 18.93
N LYS A 339 -25.38 4.24 19.64
CA LYS A 339 -26.67 4.66 19.05
C LYS A 339 -26.52 5.53 17.79
N GLN A 340 -25.43 6.29 17.69
CA GLN A 340 -25.14 7.12 16.51
C GLN A 340 -24.95 6.28 15.24
N ALA A 341 -24.52 5.01 15.36
CA ALA A 341 -24.29 4.13 14.21
C ALA A 341 -25.60 3.79 13.48
N VAL A 342 -26.67 3.51 14.23
CA VAL A 342 -28.00 3.23 13.66
C VAL A 342 -28.69 4.50 13.17
N GLU A 343 -28.58 5.60 13.92
CA GLU A 343 -29.13 6.91 13.54
C GLU A 343 -28.51 7.44 12.24
N PHE A 344 -27.19 7.25 12.05
CA PHE A 344 -26.49 7.68 10.85
C PHE A 344 -27.02 6.98 9.59
N ARG A 345 -27.54 5.75 9.72
CA ARG A 345 -28.17 4.98 8.65
C ARG A 345 -29.69 5.09 8.61
N ARG A 346 -30.24 6.17 9.20
CA ARG A 346 -31.68 6.48 9.20
C ARG A 346 -32.52 5.35 9.81
N ARG A 347 -31.93 4.55 10.69
CA ARG A 347 -32.66 3.57 11.50
C ARG A 347 -33.04 4.23 12.82
N ARG A 348 -34.20 3.85 13.36
CA ARG A 348 -34.66 4.33 14.66
C ARG A 348 -33.71 3.81 15.74
N GLU A 349 -33.44 4.64 16.75
CA GLU A 349 -32.70 4.21 17.95
C GLU A 349 -33.38 2.98 18.57
N GLY A 350 -32.57 1.96 18.85
CA GLY A 350 -33.02 0.68 19.40
C GLY A 350 -31.86 -0.08 20.03
N PRO A 351 -32.14 -1.18 20.74
CA PRO A 351 -31.11 -2.02 21.33
C PRO A 351 -30.23 -2.64 20.22
N ILE A 352 -28.92 -2.60 20.41
CA ILE A 352 -27.98 -3.37 19.60
C ILE A 352 -27.67 -4.64 20.41
N LEU A 353 -27.95 -5.80 19.84
CA LEU A 353 -27.78 -7.10 20.50
C LEU A 353 -26.62 -7.87 19.90
N LYS A 354 -26.00 -8.73 20.72
CA LYS A 354 -24.94 -9.65 20.30
C LYS A 354 -25.08 -11.00 20.99
N PHE A 355 -24.47 -12.02 20.39
CA PHE A 355 -24.10 -13.23 21.12
C PHE A 355 -22.82 -12.94 21.90
N SER A 356 -22.84 -13.14 23.22
CA SER A 356 -21.69 -12.85 24.08
C SER A 356 -20.51 -13.78 23.77
N GLU A 357 -19.34 -13.18 23.55
CA GLU A 357 -18.08 -13.91 23.30
C GLU A 357 -17.27 -14.12 24.58
N ASP A 358 -17.76 -13.67 25.75
CA ASP A 358 -17.03 -13.77 27.02
C ASP A 358 -16.64 -15.22 27.36
N GLY A 359 -17.54 -16.16 27.09
CA GLY A 359 -17.29 -17.59 27.29
C GLY A 359 -16.16 -18.10 26.37
N HIS A 360 -16.15 -17.63 25.12
CA HIS A 360 -15.13 -17.97 24.13
C HIS A 360 -13.75 -17.52 24.63
N TRP A 361 -13.61 -16.23 24.98
CA TRP A 361 -12.32 -15.67 25.38
C TRP A 361 -11.81 -16.23 26.71
N LYS A 362 -12.69 -16.50 27.68
CA LYS A 362 -12.31 -17.21 28.92
C LYS A 362 -11.78 -18.61 28.66
N ALA A 363 -12.34 -19.33 27.68
CA ALA A 363 -11.86 -20.66 27.30
C ALA A 363 -10.47 -20.58 26.63
N ILE A 364 -10.24 -19.58 25.78
CA ILE A 364 -8.93 -19.32 25.17
C ILE A 364 -7.87 -18.97 26.21
N GLY A 365 -8.17 -18.02 27.11
CA GLY A 365 -7.24 -17.62 28.18
C GLY A 365 -6.87 -18.79 29.09
N ARG A 366 -7.82 -19.69 29.38
CA ARG A 366 -7.56 -20.94 30.12
C ARG A 366 -6.57 -21.85 29.39
N GLN A 367 -6.73 -22.05 28.07
CA GLN A 367 -5.80 -22.89 27.30
C GLN A 367 -4.39 -22.31 27.27
N LEU A 368 -4.27 -21.01 27.02
CA LEU A 368 -2.98 -20.32 27.06
C LEU A 368 -2.32 -20.48 28.44
N SER A 369 -3.08 -20.30 29.52
CA SER A 369 -2.57 -20.43 30.90
C SER A 369 -2.14 -21.86 31.25
N HIS A 370 -2.87 -22.89 30.77
CA HIS A 370 -2.59 -24.29 31.11
C HIS A 370 -1.58 -24.98 30.18
N HIS A 371 -1.56 -24.62 28.89
CA HIS A 371 -0.80 -25.33 27.86
C HIS A 371 0.24 -24.48 27.16
N GLY A 372 0.15 -23.14 27.24
CA GLY A 372 1.00 -22.22 26.50
C GLY A 372 0.62 -22.05 25.02
N TYR A 373 -0.44 -22.71 24.55
CA TYR A 373 -0.96 -22.58 23.18
C TYR A 373 -2.46 -22.86 23.11
N VAL A 374 -3.08 -22.51 21.98
CA VAL A 374 -4.50 -22.73 21.69
C VAL A 374 -4.66 -23.91 20.74
N HIS A 375 -5.52 -24.88 21.07
CA HIS A 375 -5.76 -26.03 20.22
C HIS A 375 -6.61 -25.65 18.99
N PRO A 376 -6.11 -25.87 17.75
CA PRO A 376 -6.83 -25.46 16.53
C PRO A 376 -8.16 -26.18 16.28
N HIS A 377 -8.38 -27.34 16.92
CA HIS A 377 -9.55 -28.21 16.69
C HIS A 377 -10.29 -28.59 17.97
N GLY A 378 -10.05 -27.87 19.07
CA GLY A 378 -10.77 -28.10 20.31
C GLY A 378 -12.26 -27.79 20.15
N LYS A 379 -13.12 -28.82 20.17
CA LYS A 379 -14.58 -28.60 20.28
C LYS A 379 -14.88 -28.14 21.68
N HIS A 380 -15.28 -26.88 21.84
CA HIS A 380 -15.65 -26.34 23.15
C HIS A 380 -17.03 -25.70 23.06
N ALA A 381 -17.92 -26.10 23.97
CA ALA A 381 -19.28 -25.56 24.03
C ALA A 381 -19.29 -24.03 24.18
N ALA A 382 -18.32 -23.46 24.91
CA ALA A 382 -18.17 -22.02 25.08
C ALA A 382 -17.79 -21.24 23.79
N LEU A 383 -17.42 -21.94 22.71
CA LEU A 383 -17.15 -21.35 21.39
C LEU A 383 -18.38 -21.40 20.48
N ASP A 384 -19.48 -22.04 20.92
CA ASP A 384 -20.69 -22.20 20.12
C ASP A 384 -21.70 -21.09 20.43
N TRP A 385 -22.02 -20.29 19.40
CA TRP A 385 -23.05 -19.26 19.45
C TRP A 385 -24.43 -19.82 19.85
N GLN A 386 -24.66 -21.13 19.66
CA GLN A 386 -25.86 -21.82 20.12
C GLN A 386 -26.04 -21.74 21.65
N SER A 387 -24.94 -21.63 22.40
CA SER A 387 -24.96 -21.56 23.87
C SER A 387 -24.64 -20.16 24.42
N ALA A 388 -24.19 -19.23 23.58
CA ALA A 388 -23.82 -17.88 23.97
C ALA A 388 -25.03 -17.09 24.51
N PRO A 389 -24.90 -16.35 25.63
CA PRO A 389 -25.92 -15.40 26.06
C PRO A 389 -26.24 -14.39 24.96
N VAL A 390 -27.52 -14.07 24.79
CA VAL A 390 -27.93 -12.90 23.98
C VAL A 390 -28.01 -11.72 24.92
N GLU A 391 -27.21 -10.70 24.67
CA GLU A 391 -27.11 -9.52 25.51
C GLU A 391 -27.02 -8.25 24.66
N ALA A 392 -27.25 -7.11 25.28
CA ALA A 392 -27.00 -5.84 24.62
C ALA A 392 -25.51 -5.62 24.42
N PHE A 393 -25.13 -5.07 23.27
CA PHE A 393 -23.74 -4.76 22.95
C PHE A 393 -23.17 -3.71 23.91
N GLN A 394 -23.95 -2.68 24.18
CA GLN A 394 -23.68 -1.74 25.26
C GLN A 394 -24.61 -2.03 26.42
N GLU A 395 -24.06 -2.03 27.63
CA GLU A 395 -24.79 -1.91 28.89
C GLU A 395 -25.37 -0.48 28.98
N ASN A 396 -26.25 -0.12 28.05
CA ASN A 396 -27.14 1.00 28.30
C ASN A 396 -28.04 0.60 29.47
N ASP A 397 -28.36 1.56 30.34
CA ASP A 397 -29.36 1.37 31.39
C ASP A 397 -30.73 1.13 30.73
N TYR A 398 -31.01 -0.10 30.32
CA TYR A 398 -32.35 -0.53 29.90
C TYR A 398 -33.22 -0.59 31.15
N GLN A 399 -33.71 0.56 31.57
CA GLN A 399 -34.55 0.66 32.76
C GLN A 399 -35.86 -0.08 32.52
N PRO A 400 -36.24 -1.03 33.40
CA PRO A 400 -37.49 -1.76 33.28
C PRO A 400 -38.70 -0.84 33.13
N GLY A 401 -39.60 -1.17 32.20
CA GLY A 401 -40.82 -0.40 31.93
C GLY A 401 -40.67 0.73 30.90
N THR A 402 -39.46 0.97 30.37
CA THR A 402 -39.27 1.92 29.26
C THR A 402 -39.56 1.27 27.89
N PRO A 403 -39.94 2.06 26.87
CA PRO A 403 -40.08 1.54 25.50
C PRO A 403 -38.81 0.86 24.98
N LEU A 404 -37.63 1.36 25.35
CA LEU A 404 -36.35 0.79 24.94
C LEU A 404 -36.09 -0.57 25.61
N TYR A 405 -36.46 -0.74 26.89
CA TYR A 405 -36.40 -2.03 27.57
C TYR A 405 -37.34 -3.06 26.95
N ASN A 406 -38.55 -2.65 26.55
CA ASN A 406 -39.48 -3.55 25.86
C ASN A 406 -38.92 -4.00 24.50
N ALA A 407 -38.35 -3.08 23.72
CA ALA A 407 -37.68 -3.40 22.47
C ALA A 407 -36.47 -4.33 22.68
N TYR A 408 -35.73 -4.16 23.78
CA TYR A 408 -34.65 -5.06 24.17
C TYR A 408 -35.15 -6.49 24.41
N LEU A 409 -36.20 -6.66 25.22
CA LEU A 409 -36.79 -7.98 25.50
C LEU A 409 -37.35 -8.65 24.24
N GLU A 410 -37.98 -7.87 23.37
CA GLU A 410 -38.48 -8.32 22.07
C GLU A 410 -37.34 -8.82 21.18
N GLY A 411 -36.28 -8.00 21.00
CA GLY A 411 -35.11 -8.39 20.22
C GLY A 411 -34.40 -9.64 20.77
N VAL A 412 -34.28 -9.76 22.10
CA VAL A 412 -33.73 -10.97 22.73
C VAL A 412 -34.60 -12.18 22.38
N THR A 413 -35.93 -12.04 22.44
CA THR A 413 -36.86 -13.12 22.12
C THR A 413 -36.76 -13.53 20.65
N LEU A 414 -36.70 -12.58 19.72
CA LEU A 414 -36.53 -12.85 18.28
C LEU A 414 -35.21 -13.58 17.99
N MET A 415 -34.10 -13.12 18.57
CA MET A 415 -32.80 -13.80 18.43
C MET A 415 -32.82 -15.22 19.01
N GLN A 416 -33.52 -15.45 20.11
CA GLN A 416 -33.69 -16.77 20.71
C GLN A 416 -34.53 -17.69 19.82
N GLN A 417 -35.66 -17.21 19.30
CA GLN A 417 -36.52 -17.96 18.39
C GLN A 417 -35.77 -18.34 17.11
N PHE A 418 -35.02 -17.41 16.53
CA PHE A 418 -34.15 -17.69 15.38
C PHE A 418 -33.12 -18.78 15.71
N ARG A 419 -32.39 -18.62 16.82
CA ARG A 419 -31.37 -19.60 17.27
C ARG A 419 -31.95 -21.00 17.47
N LEU A 420 -33.13 -21.08 18.08
CA LEU A 420 -33.83 -22.34 18.36
C LEU A 420 -34.62 -22.87 17.15
N ARG A 421 -34.57 -22.18 16.00
CA ARG A 421 -35.33 -22.51 14.77
C ARG A 421 -36.85 -22.58 15.00
N GLN A 422 -37.35 -21.71 15.88
CA GLN A 422 -38.77 -21.59 16.22
C GLN A 422 -39.51 -20.55 15.35
N ALA A 423 -38.76 -19.67 14.66
CA ALA A 423 -39.28 -18.68 13.72
C ALA A 423 -38.46 -18.73 12.42
N ALA A 424 -39.06 -18.34 11.29
CA ALA A 424 -38.31 -18.19 10.05
C ALA A 424 -37.37 -16.98 10.14
N PRO A 425 -36.25 -16.95 9.41
CA PRO A 425 -35.34 -15.80 9.41
C PRO A 425 -36.04 -14.48 9.09
N GLU A 426 -36.95 -14.47 8.11
CA GLU A 426 -37.79 -13.32 7.75
C GLU A 426 -38.81 -12.86 8.82
N ASP A 427 -39.05 -13.65 9.88
CA ASP A 427 -39.85 -13.22 11.04
C ASP A 427 -38.99 -12.50 12.10
N ALA A 428 -37.67 -12.72 12.08
CA ALA A 428 -36.73 -12.19 13.07
C ALA A 428 -35.83 -11.08 12.53
N PHE A 429 -35.62 -11.02 11.22
CA PHE A 429 -34.74 -10.06 10.56
C PHE A 429 -35.44 -9.38 9.38
N ASP A 430 -35.11 -8.10 9.17
CA ASP A 430 -35.55 -7.33 8.01
C ASP A 430 -34.82 -7.81 6.75
N LEU A 431 -35.28 -8.94 6.18
CA LEU A 431 -34.75 -9.52 4.94
C LEU A 431 -35.52 -8.97 3.74
N LEU A 432 -34.78 -8.58 2.68
CA LEU A 432 -35.38 -8.24 1.39
C LEU A 432 -36.07 -9.49 0.83
N ARG A 433 -37.37 -9.38 0.54
CA ARG A 433 -38.17 -10.42 -0.10
C ARG A 433 -38.03 -10.43 -1.60
#